data_AF-A0A8C9WUR8-F1
#
_entry.id   AF-A0A8C9WUR8-F1
#
_cell.length_a   1.000
_cell.length_b   1.000
_cell.length_c   1.000
_cell.angle_alpha   90.00
_cell.angle_beta   90.00
_cell.angle_gamma   90.00
#
_symmetry.space_group_name_H-M   'P 1'
#
loop_
_entity.id
_entity.type
_entity.pdbx_description
1 polymer ?
#
loop_
_entity_poly.entity_id
_entity_poly.type
_entity_poly.pdbx_seq_one_letter_code
_entity_poly.pdbx_strand_id
1 'polypeptide(L)'
;MSTLQDSGEKPSIYLHRLQVALSVTIKRGGISPEKADQHLLKQFCRGCWDNSLIADLQLEQKKMNPPSFAELLLLLRTEEDKCTAKATRMKQHLGASKQRVLSHSQRAWMSSESEPDVETTETTPSQEQRKSSSAISQPRTTTSKTQRGKPKPWYCFTCGEDGHIASACDNEPNSVLVTTKRKQLKEKQRLWESQNPSADQSPHMAFIQTNGL
;
A
#
# COMPACT_ATOMS: atom_id res chain seq x y z
N MET A 1 -31.49 -10.61 -11.79
CA MET A 1 -30.06 -10.23 -11.92
C MET A 1 -29.67 -9.42 -10.68
N SER A 2 -28.48 -9.63 -10.13
CA SER A 2 -27.90 -8.69 -9.15
C SER A 2 -27.69 -7.33 -9.81
N THR A 3 -27.86 -6.24 -9.05
CA THR A 3 -27.52 -4.87 -9.50
C THR A 3 -26.37 -4.24 -8.73
N LEU A 4 -25.64 -5.06 -7.97
CA LEU A 4 -24.38 -4.72 -7.31
C LEU A 4 -23.25 -5.51 -7.99
N GLN A 5 -22.01 -5.09 -7.81
CA GLN A 5 -20.82 -5.85 -8.21
C GLN A 5 -20.76 -7.16 -7.44
N ASP A 6 -20.36 -8.24 -8.11
CA ASP A 6 -20.24 -9.57 -7.51
C ASP A 6 -18.81 -9.77 -6.95
N SER A 7 -18.64 -10.67 -5.96
CA SER A 7 -17.37 -10.80 -5.25
C SER A 7 -16.22 -11.26 -6.17
N GLY A 8 -15.17 -10.45 -6.27
CA GLY A 8 -14.03 -10.68 -7.18
C GLY A 8 -14.28 -10.30 -8.65
N GLU A 9 -15.47 -9.81 -9.01
CA GLU A 9 -15.75 -9.25 -10.32
C GLU A 9 -14.90 -7.98 -10.55
N LYS A 10 -14.32 -7.81 -11.74
CA LYS A 10 -13.63 -6.56 -12.12
C LYS A 10 -14.65 -5.44 -12.37
N PRO A 11 -14.38 -4.17 -11.98
CA PRO A 11 -15.26 -3.03 -12.29
C PRO A 11 -15.67 -2.92 -13.77
N SER A 12 -14.75 -3.17 -14.70
CA SER A 12 -15.03 -3.18 -16.15
C SER A 12 -15.98 -4.31 -16.61
N ILE A 13 -15.98 -5.45 -15.91
CA ILE A 13 -16.91 -6.57 -16.16
C ILE A 13 -18.29 -6.26 -15.56
N TYR A 14 -18.31 -5.70 -14.34
CA TYR A 14 -19.53 -5.22 -13.70
C TYR A 14 -20.25 -4.16 -14.57
N LEU A 15 -19.52 -3.20 -15.14
CA LEU A 15 -20.08 -2.20 -16.05
C LEU A 15 -20.72 -2.84 -17.30
N HIS A 16 -20.05 -3.83 -17.91
CA HIS A 16 -20.60 -4.54 -19.06
C HIS A 16 -21.89 -5.30 -18.69
N ARG A 17 -21.91 -5.98 -17.53
CA ARG A 17 -23.10 -6.67 -17.00
C ARG A 17 -24.27 -5.70 -16.74
N LEU A 18 -23.99 -4.49 -16.22
CA LEU A 18 -25.00 -3.42 -16.12
C LEU A 18 -25.52 -2.99 -17.49
N GLN A 19 -24.64 -2.79 -18.49
CA GLN A 19 -25.06 -2.35 -19.83
C GLN A 19 -25.96 -3.39 -20.52
N VAL A 20 -25.69 -4.68 -20.36
CA VAL A 20 -26.57 -5.77 -20.87
C VAL A 20 -27.96 -5.71 -20.21
N ALA A 21 -28.02 -5.56 -18.87
CA ALA A 21 -29.29 -5.44 -18.15
C ALA A 21 -30.07 -4.16 -18.53
N LEU A 22 -29.36 -3.05 -18.71
CA LEU A 22 -29.92 -1.77 -19.16
C LEU A 22 -30.45 -1.87 -20.58
N SER A 23 -29.75 -2.56 -21.49
CA SER A 23 -30.18 -2.79 -22.87
C SER A 23 -31.51 -3.56 -22.95
N VAL A 24 -31.72 -4.54 -22.06
CA VAL A 24 -33.02 -5.24 -21.92
C VAL A 24 -34.10 -4.31 -21.39
N THR A 25 -33.75 -3.36 -20.52
CA THR A 25 -34.69 -2.38 -19.94
C THR A 25 -35.13 -1.33 -20.96
N ILE A 26 -34.19 -0.83 -21.79
CA ILE A 26 -34.45 0.10 -22.90
C ILE A 26 -35.33 -0.56 -23.96
N LYS A 27 -35.03 -1.81 -24.35
CA LYS A 27 -35.87 -2.59 -25.29
C LYS A 27 -37.30 -2.86 -24.81
N ARG A 28 -37.57 -2.66 -23.51
CA ARG A 28 -38.91 -2.75 -22.88
C ARG A 28 -39.57 -1.38 -22.64
N GLY A 29 -38.96 -0.29 -23.12
CA GLY A 29 -39.46 1.08 -22.94
C GLY A 29 -39.31 1.64 -21.52
N GLY A 30 -38.64 0.95 -20.59
CA GLY A 30 -38.56 1.36 -19.19
C GLY A 30 -37.60 2.54 -18.92
N ILE A 31 -36.65 2.77 -19.83
CA ILE A 31 -35.67 3.88 -19.80
C ILE A 31 -35.47 4.34 -21.25
N SER A 32 -35.43 5.65 -21.51
CA SER A 32 -35.16 6.18 -22.86
C SER A 32 -33.65 6.09 -23.20
N PRO A 33 -33.28 5.76 -24.45
CA PRO A 33 -31.89 5.45 -24.79
C PRO A 33 -30.93 6.64 -24.63
N GLU A 34 -31.42 7.88 -24.75
CA GLU A 34 -30.64 9.11 -24.57
C GLU A 34 -30.17 9.30 -23.12
N LYS A 35 -30.81 8.61 -22.18
CA LYS A 35 -30.47 8.62 -20.75
C LYS A 35 -29.69 7.37 -20.32
N ALA A 36 -29.36 6.48 -21.25
CA ALA A 36 -28.72 5.20 -20.95
C ALA A 36 -27.42 5.37 -20.13
N ASP A 37 -26.45 6.14 -20.63
CA ASP A 37 -25.17 6.34 -19.95
C ASP A 37 -25.33 7.06 -18.59
N GLN A 38 -26.34 7.93 -18.43
CA GLN A 38 -26.65 8.54 -17.13
C GLN A 38 -27.12 7.50 -16.12
N HIS A 39 -28.05 6.60 -16.50
CA HIS A 39 -28.52 5.54 -15.62
C HIS A 39 -27.43 4.50 -15.34
N LEU A 40 -26.60 4.20 -16.36
CA LEU A 40 -25.46 3.29 -16.25
C LEU A 40 -24.43 3.81 -15.24
N LEU A 41 -23.96 5.05 -15.37
CA LEU A 41 -22.99 5.65 -14.45
C LEU A 41 -23.55 5.80 -13.04
N LYS A 42 -24.82 6.22 -12.90
CA LYS A 42 -25.48 6.37 -11.59
C LYS A 42 -25.58 5.04 -10.84
N GLN A 43 -25.87 3.93 -11.53
CA GLN A 43 -25.91 2.60 -10.91
C GLN A 43 -24.52 1.99 -10.73
N PHE A 44 -23.58 2.25 -11.63
CA PHE A 44 -22.18 1.84 -11.47
C PHE A 44 -21.61 2.38 -10.15
N CYS A 45 -21.72 3.69 -9.92
CA CYS A 45 -21.22 4.33 -8.69
C CYS A 45 -21.95 3.88 -7.40
N ARG A 46 -23.13 3.26 -7.50
CA ARG A 46 -23.90 2.79 -6.33
C ARG A 46 -23.66 1.32 -6.00
N GLY A 47 -23.27 0.51 -6.99
CA GLY A 47 -23.06 -0.93 -6.82
C GLY A 47 -21.62 -1.41 -6.99
N CYS A 48 -20.71 -0.57 -7.49
CA CYS A 48 -19.27 -0.85 -7.52
C CYS A 48 -18.67 -0.70 -6.11
N TRP A 49 -17.74 -1.59 -5.74
CA TRP A 49 -17.12 -1.62 -4.42
C TRP A 49 -15.78 -0.86 -4.38
N ASP A 50 -15.16 -0.57 -5.52
CA ASP A 50 -13.89 0.15 -5.61
C ASP A 50 -14.07 1.67 -5.50
N ASN A 51 -14.23 2.11 -4.25
CA ASN A 51 -14.35 3.53 -3.89
C ASN A 51 -13.11 4.36 -4.27
N SER A 52 -11.93 3.72 -4.33
CA SER A 52 -10.69 4.36 -4.79
C SER A 52 -10.74 4.70 -6.28
N LEU A 53 -11.09 3.74 -7.13
CA LEU A 53 -11.27 3.94 -8.56
C LEU A 53 -12.38 4.96 -8.87
N ILE A 54 -13.48 4.93 -8.10
CA ILE A 54 -14.59 5.88 -8.23
C ILE A 54 -14.12 7.32 -7.97
N ALA A 55 -13.30 7.53 -6.94
CA ALA A 55 -12.74 8.83 -6.58
C ALA A 55 -11.62 9.30 -7.54
N ASP A 56 -10.66 8.43 -7.87
CA ASP A 56 -9.55 8.73 -8.81
C ASP A 56 -10.09 9.13 -10.19
N LEU A 57 -11.18 8.48 -10.66
CA LEU A 57 -11.83 8.79 -11.94
C LEU A 57 -12.94 9.86 -11.84
N GLN A 58 -13.23 10.39 -10.65
CA GLN A 58 -14.23 11.45 -10.40
C GLN A 58 -15.62 11.13 -11.00
N LEU A 59 -16.14 9.94 -10.71
CA LEU A 59 -17.35 9.42 -11.35
C LEU A 59 -18.64 10.07 -10.81
N GLU A 60 -18.67 10.50 -9.54
CA GLU A 60 -19.77 11.28 -8.93
C GLU A 60 -20.07 12.56 -9.70
N GLN A 61 -19.02 13.31 -10.00
CA GLN A 61 -19.09 14.63 -10.64
C GLN A 61 -19.61 14.52 -12.09
N LYS A 62 -19.40 13.37 -12.73
CA LYS A 62 -19.82 13.07 -14.10
C LYS A 62 -21.27 12.58 -14.22
N LYS A 63 -22.02 12.42 -13.11
CA LYS A 63 -23.41 11.90 -13.12
C LYS A 63 -24.44 12.76 -13.86
N MET A 64 -24.12 14.02 -14.20
CA MET A 64 -24.97 14.88 -15.04
C MET A 64 -24.64 14.74 -16.53
N ASN A 65 -23.35 14.88 -16.88
CA ASN A 65 -22.83 14.71 -18.23
C ASN A 65 -21.86 13.50 -18.24
N PRO A 66 -22.38 12.27 -18.40
CA PRO A 66 -21.57 11.07 -18.32
C PRO A 66 -20.72 10.90 -19.59
N PRO A 67 -19.53 10.27 -19.50
CA PRO A 67 -18.90 9.65 -20.66
C PRO A 67 -19.81 8.55 -21.22
N SER A 68 -19.72 8.30 -22.53
CA SER A 68 -20.36 7.13 -23.14
C SER A 68 -19.80 5.83 -22.58
N PHE A 69 -20.54 4.72 -22.71
CA PHE A 69 -20.05 3.39 -22.29
C PHE A 69 -18.63 3.07 -22.76
N ALA A 70 -18.26 3.39 -24.01
CA ALA A 70 -16.94 3.08 -24.56
C ALA A 70 -15.82 3.87 -23.86
N GLU A 71 -16.04 5.16 -23.63
CA GLU A 71 -15.12 6.02 -22.89
C GLU A 71 -15.02 5.62 -21.41
N LEU A 72 -16.15 5.30 -20.78
CA LEU A 72 -16.19 4.83 -19.39
C LEU A 72 -15.44 3.49 -19.24
N LEU A 73 -15.66 2.54 -20.15
CA LEU A 73 -14.96 1.26 -20.16
C LEU A 73 -13.43 1.43 -20.36
N LEU A 74 -13.01 2.39 -21.19
CA LEU A 74 -11.60 2.73 -21.37
C LEU A 74 -10.99 3.33 -20.10
N LEU A 75 -11.69 4.26 -19.44
CA LEU A 75 -11.28 4.82 -18.15
C LEU A 75 -11.12 3.73 -17.08
N LEU A 76 -12.11 2.84 -16.95
CA LEU A 76 -12.05 1.72 -15.99
C LEU A 76 -10.86 0.80 -16.26
N ARG A 77 -10.64 0.38 -17.51
CA ARG A 77 -9.52 -0.51 -17.86
C ARG A 77 -8.16 0.15 -17.61
N THR A 78 -8.01 1.42 -17.98
CA THR A 78 -6.78 2.20 -17.74
C THR A 78 -6.46 2.28 -16.24
N GLU A 79 -7.47 2.45 -15.39
CA GLU A 79 -7.30 2.51 -13.94
C GLU A 79 -7.07 1.12 -13.30
N GLU A 80 -7.75 0.08 -13.78
CA GLU A 80 -7.48 -1.31 -13.40
C GLU A 80 -6.02 -1.71 -13.71
N ASP A 81 -5.50 -1.33 -14.88
CA ASP A 81 -4.12 -1.62 -15.29
C ASP A 81 -3.10 -0.77 -14.51
N LYS A 82 -3.38 0.52 -14.26
CA LYS A 82 -2.60 1.40 -13.35
C LYS A 82 -2.50 0.81 -11.94
N CYS A 83 -3.61 0.32 -11.40
CA CYS A 83 -3.64 -0.35 -10.09
C CYS A 83 -2.91 -1.71 -10.12
N THR A 84 -3.07 -2.50 -11.18
CA THR A 84 -2.39 -3.81 -11.35
C THR A 84 -0.87 -3.65 -11.47
N ALA A 85 -0.40 -2.66 -12.24
CA ALA A 85 1.02 -2.34 -12.35
C ALA A 85 1.62 -1.85 -11.03
N LYS A 86 0.91 -0.98 -10.30
CA LYS A 86 1.28 -0.52 -8.95
C LYS A 86 1.38 -1.68 -7.97
N ALA A 87 0.38 -2.56 -7.92
CA ALA A 87 0.35 -3.74 -7.05
C ALA A 87 1.48 -4.73 -7.41
N THR A 88 1.76 -4.94 -8.69
CA THR A 88 2.85 -5.80 -9.18
C THR A 88 4.22 -5.24 -8.76
N ARG A 89 4.45 -3.94 -8.94
CA ARG A 89 5.67 -3.25 -8.50
C ARG A 89 5.85 -3.33 -6.97
N MET A 90 4.77 -3.14 -6.22
CA MET A 90 4.79 -3.30 -4.76
C MET A 90 5.13 -4.74 -4.34
N LYS A 91 4.52 -5.74 -4.99
CA LYS A 91 4.83 -7.16 -4.73
C LYS A 91 6.28 -7.51 -5.05
N GLN A 92 6.88 -6.92 -6.09
CA GLN A 92 8.30 -7.08 -6.42
C GLN A 92 9.23 -6.48 -5.35
N HIS A 93 8.97 -5.25 -4.89
CA HIS A 93 9.86 -4.58 -3.93
C HIS A 93 9.55 -4.85 -2.45
N LEU A 94 8.48 -5.59 -2.12
CA LEU A 94 8.14 -6.03 -0.76
C LEU A 94 8.21 -7.56 -0.58
N GLY A 95 8.05 -8.34 -1.65
CA GLY A 95 7.90 -9.81 -1.60
C GLY A 95 9.20 -10.60 -1.79
N ALA A 96 10.36 -9.95 -1.86
CA ALA A 96 11.64 -10.59 -2.14
C ALA A 96 12.23 -11.41 -0.97
N SER A 97 11.72 -11.23 0.26
CA SER A 97 12.20 -11.93 1.48
C SER A 97 11.81 -13.40 1.56
N LYS A 98 12.02 -14.18 0.49
CA LYS A 98 11.99 -15.65 0.52
C LYS A 98 13.35 -16.20 0.98
N GLN A 99 13.73 -15.89 2.21
CA GLN A 99 14.87 -16.54 2.85
C GLN A 99 14.49 -17.97 3.25
N ARG A 100 14.39 -18.87 2.26
CA ARG A 100 14.25 -20.31 2.47
C ARG A 100 15.58 -20.84 3.03
N VAL A 101 15.77 -20.69 4.34
CA VAL A 101 16.78 -21.47 5.07
C VAL A 101 16.37 -22.92 4.96
N LEU A 102 17.03 -23.67 4.08
CA LEU A 102 16.94 -25.12 4.04
C LEU A 102 17.72 -25.64 5.25
N SER A 103 17.04 -25.76 6.39
CA SER A 103 17.56 -26.46 7.56
C SER A 103 17.81 -27.92 7.18
N HIS A 104 19.06 -28.22 6.87
CA HIS A 104 19.55 -29.54 6.48
C HIS A 104 19.44 -30.51 7.66
N SER A 105 18.27 -31.13 7.82
CA SER A 105 18.09 -32.28 8.70
C SER A 105 18.63 -33.52 7.98
N GLN A 106 19.68 -34.10 8.53
CA GLN A 106 20.36 -35.26 7.95
C GLN A 106 19.49 -36.50 8.01
N ARG A 107 19.20 -37.10 6.84
CA ARG A 107 18.80 -38.50 6.73
C ARG A 107 19.89 -39.24 5.97
N ALA A 108 20.77 -39.92 6.71
CA ALA A 108 21.74 -40.82 6.12
C ALA A 108 21.06 -42.14 5.71
N TRP A 109 21.33 -42.58 4.48
CA TRP A 109 21.24 -43.99 4.07
C TRP A 109 22.21 -44.18 2.89
N MET A 110 22.85 -45.35 2.80
CA MET A 110 23.94 -45.63 1.85
C MET A 110 23.60 -46.80 0.92
N SER A 111 24.31 -46.84 -0.22
CA SER A 111 24.38 -47.92 -1.22
C SER A 111 23.09 -48.14 -2.06
N SER A 112 23.17 -48.61 -3.32
CA SER A 112 24.31 -49.12 -4.10
C SER A 112 24.21 -48.80 -5.61
N GLU A 113 25.35 -48.45 -6.21
CA GLU A 113 25.88 -48.89 -7.53
C GLU A 113 24.95 -49.02 -8.77
N SER A 114 25.17 -48.15 -9.77
CA SER A 114 25.32 -48.54 -11.19
C SER A 114 25.83 -47.36 -12.07
N GLU A 115 27.03 -47.49 -12.63
CA GLU A 115 27.65 -46.63 -13.67
C GLU A 115 27.16 -47.03 -15.09
N PRO A 116 27.46 -46.30 -16.21
CA PRO A 116 28.40 -45.17 -16.41
C PRO A 116 27.64 -43.90 -16.96
N ASP A 117 28.10 -42.98 -17.83
CA ASP A 117 29.23 -42.95 -18.79
C ASP A 117 29.52 -41.53 -19.39
N VAL A 118 30.61 -41.44 -20.18
CA VAL A 118 31.03 -40.39 -21.14
C VAL A 118 31.40 -38.99 -20.59
N GLU A 119 32.69 -38.90 -20.23
CA GLU A 119 33.69 -37.97 -20.81
C GLU A 119 33.61 -36.43 -20.59
N THR A 120 34.43 -35.95 -19.64
CA THR A 120 35.43 -34.85 -19.76
C THR A 120 34.92 -33.43 -20.11
N THR A 121 35.11 -32.40 -19.29
CA THR A 121 36.34 -31.94 -18.58
C THR A 121 36.10 -31.74 -17.04
N GLU A 122 36.89 -31.05 -16.18
CA GLU A 122 38.04 -30.13 -16.28
C GLU A 122 38.90 -30.14 -14.96
N THR A 123 39.88 -29.24 -14.85
CA THR A 123 41.00 -29.22 -13.88
C THR A 123 40.66 -28.67 -12.47
N THR A 124 41.53 -29.00 -11.51
CA THR A 124 41.58 -28.57 -10.08
C THR A 124 43.07 -28.65 -9.65
N PRO A 125 43.63 -27.98 -8.60
CA PRO A 125 43.11 -27.04 -7.58
C PRO A 125 43.90 -25.71 -7.38
N SER A 126 43.34 -24.77 -6.58
CA SER A 126 43.99 -24.08 -5.42
C SER A 126 43.05 -22.99 -4.87
N GLN A 127 42.68 -22.95 -3.58
CA GLN A 127 43.49 -22.56 -2.41
C GLN A 127 44.15 -21.17 -2.50
N GLU A 128 43.56 -20.16 -1.86
CA GLU A 128 44.15 -19.56 -0.65
C GLU A 128 43.07 -18.92 0.25
N GLN A 129 43.34 -18.88 1.55
CA GLN A 129 42.46 -18.44 2.64
C GLN A 129 42.97 -17.13 3.23
N ARG A 130 42.14 -16.06 3.26
CA ARG A 130 42.42 -14.86 4.07
C ARG A 130 41.23 -14.42 4.93
N LYS A 131 41.54 -13.90 6.12
CA LYS A 131 40.60 -13.64 7.22
C LYS A 131 40.27 -12.15 7.35
N SER A 132 39.12 -11.86 7.98
CA SER A 132 38.73 -10.55 8.54
C SER A 132 38.48 -9.43 7.50
N SER A 133 37.75 -8.35 7.81
CA SER A 133 37.28 -7.85 9.11
C SER A 133 35.90 -7.18 9.04
N SER A 134 35.38 -6.77 10.21
CA SER A 134 34.12 -6.04 10.39
C SER A 134 33.96 -4.80 9.50
N ALA A 135 32.82 -4.68 8.81
CA ALA A 135 32.37 -3.44 8.17
C ALA A 135 30.84 -3.29 8.26
N ILE A 136 30.38 -2.43 9.17
CA ILE A 136 28.96 -2.07 9.32
C ILE A 136 28.46 -1.39 8.03
N SER A 137 27.46 -1.98 7.37
CA SER A 137 26.82 -1.43 6.18
C SER A 137 25.31 -1.31 6.39
N GLN A 138 24.85 -0.08 6.67
CA GLN A 138 23.47 0.21 7.03
C GLN A 138 22.52 0.08 5.81
N PRO A 139 21.36 -0.61 5.92
CA PRO A 139 20.30 -0.52 4.93
C PRO A 139 19.78 0.93 4.82
N ARG A 140 19.95 1.53 3.65
CA ARG A 140 19.63 2.95 3.40
C ARG A 140 18.11 3.16 3.45
N THR A 141 17.63 3.92 4.43
CA THR A 141 16.20 4.04 4.75
C THR A 141 15.37 4.63 3.61
N THR A 142 14.47 3.83 3.03
CA THR A 142 13.52 4.28 2.00
C THR A 142 12.30 4.96 2.62
N THR A 143 12.46 6.17 3.15
CA THR A 143 11.35 6.98 3.67
C THR A 143 10.51 7.53 2.51
N SER A 144 9.43 6.82 2.16
CA SER A 144 8.42 7.30 1.21
C SER A 144 7.72 8.57 1.72
N LYS A 145 7.29 9.43 0.79
CA LYS A 145 6.85 10.80 1.04
C LYS A 145 5.60 10.92 1.94
N THR A 146 5.44 12.12 2.51
CA THR A 146 4.22 12.69 3.10
C THR A 146 3.89 12.32 4.55
N GLN A 147 4.36 13.17 5.49
CA GLN A 147 3.51 13.69 6.57
C GLN A 147 3.82 15.18 6.79
N ARG A 148 2.91 16.09 6.41
CA ARG A 148 2.97 17.53 6.78
C ARG A 148 2.34 17.75 8.16
N GLY A 149 2.79 17.00 9.16
CA GLY A 149 2.15 16.94 10.48
C GLY A 149 3.09 16.46 11.57
N LYS A 150 2.64 16.58 12.83
CA LYS A 150 3.46 16.35 14.03
C LYS A 150 4.18 14.99 13.99
N PRO A 151 5.52 14.94 14.23
CA PRO A 151 6.32 13.73 14.15
C PRO A 151 5.75 12.58 14.98
N LYS A 152 5.56 11.42 14.36
CA LYS A 152 5.00 10.21 14.98
C LYS A 152 6.09 9.26 15.47
N PRO A 153 5.83 8.42 16.49
CA PRO A 153 6.69 7.29 16.81
C PRO A 153 6.78 6.34 15.61
N TRP A 154 8.02 6.02 15.21
CA TRP A 154 8.35 5.02 14.18
C TRP A 154 9.11 3.83 14.78
N TYR A 155 9.11 3.71 16.12
CA TYR A 155 9.81 2.70 16.89
C TYR A 155 8.84 1.95 17.80
N CYS A 156 9.20 0.71 18.12
CA CYS A 156 8.42 -0.15 18.99
C CYS A 156 8.51 0.28 20.45
N PHE A 157 7.38 0.33 21.15
CA PHE A 157 7.34 0.70 22.57
C PHE A 157 7.87 -0.37 23.54
N THR A 158 8.16 -1.58 23.04
CA THR A 158 8.67 -2.72 23.82
C THR A 158 10.17 -2.88 23.68
N CYS A 159 10.68 -3.12 22.45
CA CYS A 159 12.11 -3.33 22.18
C CYS A 159 12.86 -2.06 21.74
N GLY A 160 12.17 -0.97 21.39
CA GLY A 160 12.79 0.29 20.98
C GLY A 160 13.36 0.35 19.55
N GLU A 161 13.32 -0.76 18.80
CA GLU A 161 13.74 -0.79 17.39
C GLU A 161 12.76 -0.06 16.45
N ASP A 162 13.25 0.39 15.29
CA ASP A 162 12.45 1.08 14.30
C ASP A 162 11.70 0.11 13.35
N GLY A 163 10.60 0.58 12.75
CA GLY A 163 9.92 -0.12 11.65
C GLY A 163 8.77 -1.05 12.03
N HIS A 164 8.54 -1.31 13.32
CA HIS A 164 7.36 -2.00 13.83
C HIS A 164 6.79 -1.33 15.09
N ILE A 165 5.59 -1.76 15.50
CA ILE A 165 4.90 -1.29 16.72
C ILE A 165 4.54 -2.53 17.56
N ALA A 166 4.41 -2.35 18.87
CA ALA A 166 4.35 -3.42 19.88
C ALA A 166 3.26 -4.50 19.69
N SER A 167 2.28 -4.30 18.79
CA SER A 167 1.26 -5.30 18.43
C SER A 167 1.79 -6.51 17.66
N ALA A 168 3.03 -6.47 17.16
CA ALA A 168 3.74 -7.57 16.52
C ALA A 168 5.25 -7.45 16.79
N CYS A 169 5.64 -7.61 18.06
CA CYS A 169 7.01 -7.45 18.53
C CYS A 169 7.49 -8.74 19.19
N ASP A 170 8.24 -9.55 18.45
CA ASP A 170 8.85 -10.80 18.94
C ASP A 170 10.21 -10.57 19.63
N ASN A 171 10.73 -9.34 19.61
CA ASN A 171 12.01 -8.95 20.21
C ASN A 171 11.92 -8.76 21.73
N GLU A 172 13.03 -9.01 22.43
CA GLU A 172 13.15 -8.79 23.87
C GLU A 172 12.90 -7.30 24.28
N PRO A 173 12.23 -7.05 25.43
CA PRO A 173 11.99 -5.69 25.90
C PRO A 173 13.28 -4.93 26.27
N ASN A 174 13.49 -3.74 25.68
CA ASN A 174 14.67 -2.91 25.92
C ASN A 174 14.26 -1.49 26.37
N SER A 175 14.10 -1.35 27.69
CA SER A 175 13.72 -0.09 28.34
C SER A 175 14.69 1.07 28.05
N VAL A 176 16.00 0.78 27.91
CA VAL A 176 17.03 1.79 27.65
C VAL A 176 16.91 2.37 26.24
N LEU A 177 16.66 1.51 25.24
CA LEU A 177 16.43 1.97 23.87
C LEU A 177 15.08 2.69 23.76
N VAL A 178 14.01 2.16 24.36
CA VAL A 178 12.68 2.80 24.38
C VAL A 178 12.71 4.18 25.03
N THR A 179 13.36 4.36 26.18
CA THR A 179 13.48 5.67 26.85
C THR A 179 14.30 6.66 26.02
N THR A 180 15.39 6.21 25.40
CA THR A 180 16.19 7.01 24.46
C THR A 180 15.37 7.47 23.25
N LYS A 181 14.60 6.56 22.63
CA LYS A 181 13.70 6.86 21.51
C LYS A 181 12.55 7.80 21.90
N ARG A 182 11.97 7.65 23.10
CA ARG A 182 10.97 8.59 23.66
C ARG A 182 11.54 10.00 23.76
N LYS A 183 12.78 10.16 24.26
CA LYS A 183 13.48 11.46 24.34
C LYS A 183 13.71 12.06 22.95
N GLN A 184 14.21 11.28 21.99
CA GLN A 184 14.42 11.71 20.60
C GLN A 184 13.12 12.14 19.90
N LEU A 185 12.01 11.43 20.13
CA LEU A 185 10.71 11.80 19.57
C LEU A 185 10.19 13.11 20.17
N LYS A 186 10.29 13.29 21.49
CA LYS A 186 9.86 14.53 22.16
C LYS A 186 10.63 15.75 21.64
N GLU A 187 11.94 15.61 21.41
CA GLU A 187 12.76 16.68 20.83
C GLU A 187 12.33 17.00 19.38
N LYS A 188 12.14 15.97 18.54
CA LYS A 188 11.64 16.15 17.16
C LYS A 188 10.26 16.80 17.12
N GLN A 189 9.37 16.49 18.06
CA GLN A 189 8.06 17.13 18.19
C GLN A 189 8.20 18.61 18.61
N ARG A 190 9.04 18.93 19.60
CA ARG A 190 9.32 20.32 20.03
C ARG A 190 9.86 21.17 18.88
N LEU A 191 10.84 20.65 18.15
CA LEU A 191 11.43 21.32 16.98
C LEU A 191 10.42 21.48 15.83
N TRP A 192 9.46 20.56 15.68
CA TRP A 192 8.36 20.71 14.73
C TRP A 192 7.36 21.77 15.18
N GLU A 193 6.99 21.82 16.46
CA GLU A 193 6.09 22.83 17.04
C GLU A 193 6.64 24.24 16.89
N SER A 194 7.95 24.45 17.13
CA SER A 194 8.60 25.76 16.93
C SER A 194 8.72 26.19 15.46
N GLN A 195 8.54 25.27 14.51
CA GLN A 195 8.54 25.54 13.06
C GLN A 195 7.13 25.54 12.45
N ASN A 196 6.13 25.04 13.18
CA ASN A 196 4.74 24.90 12.73
C ASN A 196 3.82 25.43 13.85
N PRO A 197 3.87 26.74 14.18
CA PRO A 197 2.95 27.33 15.13
C PRO A 197 1.52 27.10 14.62
N SER A 198 0.69 26.47 15.46
CA SER A 198 -0.71 26.18 15.10
C SER A 198 -1.46 27.50 14.93
N ALA A 199 -2.18 27.66 13.82
CA ALA A 199 -3.00 28.84 13.52
C ALA A 199 -4.30 28.91 14.37
N ASP A 200 -4.24 28.42 15.61
CA ASP A 200 -5.36 28.17 16.54
C ASP A 200 -5.06 28.76 17.93
N GLN A 201 -4.18 29.78 17.97
CA GLN A 201 -4.01 30.67 19.12
C GLN A 201 -4.00 32.12 18.64
N SER A 202 -5.17 32.60 18.21
CA SER A 202 -5.41 34.04 18.13
C SER A 202 -5.37 34.60 19.55
N PRO A 203 -4.51 35.59 19.87
CA PRO A 203 -4.51 36.18 21.20
C PRO A 203 -5.85 36.88 21.43
N HIS A 204 -6.63 36.42 22.41
CA HIS A 204 -7.82 37.13 22.83
C HIS A 204 -7.39 38.51 23.32
N MET A 205 -7.98 39.56 22.74
CA MET A 205 -7.55 40.94 22.95
C MET A 205 -7.49 41.29 24.45
N ALA A 206 -6.43 42.03 24.83
CA ALA A 206 -6.33 42.62 26.15
C ALA A 206 -7.40 43.71 26.29
N PHE A 207 -8.48 43.40 26.99
CA PHE A 207 -9.55 44.36 27.23
C PHE A 207 -9.09 45.36 28.31
N ILE A 208 -9.14 46.64 27.98
CA ILE A 208 -8.76 47.72 28.90
C ILE A 208 -9.83 47.85 29.99
N GLN A 209 -9.41 47.81 31.26
CA GLN A 209 -10.28 48.25 32.35
C GLN A 209 -9.49 48.83 33.53
N THR A 210 -8.84 49.96 33.29
CA THR A 210 -8.34 50.86 34.34
C THR A 210 -9.52 51.67 34.92
N ASN A 211 -9.90 51.37 36.16
CA ASN A 211 -10.86 52.13 36.97
C ASN A 211 -10.36 52.21 38.42
N GLY A 212 -10.52 53.37 39.06
CA GLY A 212 -10.08 53.67 40.44
C GLY A 212 -8.72 54.40 40.46
N LEU A 213 -8.67 55.71 40.71
CA LEU A 213 -9.34 56.48 41.78
C LEU A 213 -9.89 57.83 41.30
#